data_AF-A0A916TKK8-F1
#
_entry.id   AF-A0A916TKK8-F1
#
_cell.length_a   1.000
_cell.length_b   1.000
_cell.length_c   1.000
_cell.angle_alpha   90.00
_cell.angle_beta   90.00
_cell.angle_gamma   90.00
#
_symmetry.space_group_name_H-M   'P 1'
#
loop_
_entity.id
_entity.type
_entity.pdbx_description
1 polymer ?
#
loop_
_entity_poly.entity_id
_entity_poly.type
_entity_poly.pdbx_seq_one_letter_code
_entity_poly.pdbx_strand_id
1 'polypeptide(L)' 'MRTPQIFGSITILKRQNLFTSAGGADIPVLEKVGSAVSIPHAADQIRAWHDADDVPENTYFLQEAE' A
#
# COMPACT_ATOMS: atom_id res chain seq x y z
N MET A 1 28.27 5.47 18.95
CA MET A 1 27.48 5.72 17.72
C MET A 1 26.07 5.24 18.01
N ARG A 2 25.08 6.14 18.08
CA ARG A 2 23.68 5.78 18.33
C ARG A 2 23.07 5.34 16.99
N THR A 3 22.66 4.08 16.89
CA THR A 3 21.84 3.56 15.80
C THR A 3 20.57 4.41 15.72
N PRO A 4 20.20 4.96 14.54
CA PRO A 4 18.92 5.63 14.40
C PRO A 4 17.81 4.60 14.69
N GLN A 5 16.96 4.91 15.67
CA GLN A 5 15.70 4.18 15.86
C GLN A 5 14.91 4.35 14.57
N ILE A 6 14.66 3.24 13.87
CA ILE A 6 13.73 3.19 12.76
C ILE A 6 12.36 3.43 13.38
N PHE A 7 11.83 4.66 13.22
CA PHE A 7 10.42 4.94 13.45
C PHE A 7 9.62 3.96 12.58
N GLY A 8 8.58 3.35 13.15
CA GLY A 8 7.85 2.21 12.58
C GLY A 8 7.64 2.34 11.06
N SER A 9 7.98 1.28 10.33
CA SER A 9 7.80 1.28 8.88
C SER A 9 6.31 1.22 8.54
N ILE A 10 5.92 2.00 7.54
CA ILE A 10 4.56 1.97 6.99
C ILE A 10 4.57 1.04 5.79
N THR A 11 3.73 0.01 5.82
CA THR A 11 3.46 -0.84 4.65
C THR A 11 2.37 -0.21 3.80
N ILE A 12 2.61 -0.10 2.49
CA ILE A 12 1.63 0.40 1.53
C ILE A 12 1.02 -0.81 0.83
N LEU A 13 -0.31 -0.92 0.92
CA LEU A 13 -1.11 -1.98 0.32
C LEU A 13 -1.98 -1.39 -0.79
N LYS A 14 -2.18 -2.13 -1.88
CA LYS A 14 -3.07 -1.79 -2.99
C LYS A 14 -4.19 -2.83 -3.08
N ARG A 15 -5.42 -2.38 -3.20
CA ARG A 15 -6.55 -3.27 -3.51
C ARG A 15 -6.41 -3.79 -4.93
N GLN A 16 -6.46 -5.10 -5.06
CA GLN A 16 -6.54 -5.83 -6.32
C GLN A 16 -7.78 -6.70 -6.30
N ASN A 17 -8.48 -6.84 -7.42
CA ASN A 17 -9.55 -7.83 -7.53
C ASN A 17 -8.93 -9.10 -8.09
N LEU A 18 -8.98 -10.18 -7.32
CA LEU A 18 -8.43 -11.47 -7.71
C LEU A 18 -9.61 -12.41 -8.01
N PHE A 19 -9.68 -12.88 -9.25
CA PHE A 19 -10.72 -13.81 -9.65
C PHE A 19 -10.46 -15.17 -9.02
N THR A 20 -11.42 -15.68 -8.25
CA THR A 20 -11.28 -16.98 -7.60
C THR A 20 -12.09 -18.05 -8.33
N SER A 21 -11.39 -19.11 -8.77
CA SER A 21 -12.02 -20.27 -9.40
C SER A 21 -12.91 -21.07 -8.45
N ALA A 22 -12.75 -20.88 -7.13
CA ALA A 22 -13.54 -21.55 -6.09
C ALA A 22 -14.99 -21.01 -5.94
N GLY A 23 -15.38 -19.98 -6.68
CA GLY A 23 -16.75 -19.45 -6.64
C GLY A 23 -17.17 -18.62 -7.85
N GLY A 24 -16.29 -18.45 -8.85
CA GLY A 24 -16.56 -17.60 -10.02
C GLY A 24 -16.74 -16.12 -9.66
N ALA A 25 -16.17 -15.69 -8.52
CA ALA A 25 -16.36 -14.36 -7.97
C ALA A 25 -15.02 -13.64 -7.83
N ASP A 26 -15.07 -12.32 -8.08
CA ASP A 26 -13.98 -11.40 -7.81
C ASP A 26 -13.90 -11.10 -6.32
N ILE A 27 -12.78 -11.47 -5.70
CA ILE A 27 -12.52 -11.16 -4.29
C ILE A 27 -11.53 -10.00 -4.23
N PRO A 28 -11.87 -8.88 -3.55
CA PRO A 28 -10.91 -7.81 -3.32
C PRO A 28 -9.88 -8.29 -2.31
N VAL A 29 -8.61 -8.29 -2.70
CA VAL A 29 -7.46 -8.62 -1.86
C VAL A 29 -6.56 -7.39 -1.72
N LEU A 30 -5.79 -7.35 -0.64
CA LEU A 30 -4.78 -6.32 -0.41
C LEU A 30 -3.41 -6.88 -0.79
N GLU A 31 -2.79 -6.30 -1.80
CA GLU A 31 -1.43 -6.62 -2.24
C GLU A 31 -0.44 -5.63 -1.64
N LYS A 32 0.68 -6.11 -1.09
CA LYS A 32 1.76 -5.23 -0.66
C LYS A 32 2.52 -4.70 -1.88
N VAL A 33 2.52 -3.38 -2.05
CA VAL A 33 3.16 -2.70 -3.18
C VAL A 33 4.36 -1.86 -2.78
N GLY A 34 4.50 -1.52 -1.49
CA GLY A 34 5.61 -0.70 -1.05
C GLY A 34 5.77 -0.61 0.47
N SER A 35 6.76 0.18 0.86
CA SER A 35 7.00 0.56 2.25
C SER A 35 7.58 1.96 2.33
N ALA A 36 7.20 2.71 3.35
CA ALA A 36 7.68 4.05 3.63
C ALA A 36 8.14 4.18 5.09
N VAL A 37 8.92 5.22 5.35
CA VAL A 37 9.43 5.53 6.70
C VAL A 37 8.42 6.30 7.56
N SER A 38 7.32 6.78 6.96
CA SER A 38 6.26 7.52 7.63
C SER A 38 5.01 7.58 6.76
N ILE A 39 3.87 7.93 7.35
CA ILE A 39 2.59 8.10 6.65
C ILE A 39 2.66 9.21 5.59
N PRO A 40 3.22 10.42 5.87
CA PRO A 40 3.37 11.45 4.85
C PRO A 40 4.19 10.98 3.65
N HIS A 41 5.31 10.30 3.91
CA HIS A 41 6.15 9.75 2.83
C HIS A 41 5.36 8.72 2.00
N ALA A 42 4.56 7.86 2.64
CA ALA A 42 3.72 6.92 1.92
C ALA A 42 2.67 7.63 1.03
N ALA A 43 2.05 8.70 1.53
CA ALA A 43 1.08 9.49 0.78
C ALA A 43 1.72 10.14 -0.46
N ASP A 44 2.93 10.69 -0.33
CA ASP A 44 3.67 11.25 -1.47
C ASP A 44 4.00 10.19 -2.52
N GLN A 45 4.41 8.97 -2.09
CA GLN A 45 4.63 7.85 -3.02
C GLN A 45 3.35 7.44 -3.74
N ILE A 46 2.23 7.30 -3.01
CA ILE A 46 0.93 6.93 -3.59
C ILE A 46 0.50 7.97 -4.63
N ARG A 47 0.65 9.26 -4.31
CA ARG A 47 0.33 10.34 -5.25
C ARG A 47 1.15 10.24 -6.54
N ALA A 48 2.46 10.02 -6.42
CA ALA A 48 3.33 9.86 -7.58
C ALA A 48 2.92 8.67 -8.48
N TRP A 49 2.45 7.56 -7.88
CA TRP A 49 1.93 6.42 -8.64
C TRP A 49 0.56 6.69 -9.26
N HIS A 50 -0.32 7.39 -8.54
CA HIS A 50 -1.64 7.78 -9.05
C HIS A 50 -1.52 8.66 -10.29
N ASP A 51 -0.61 9.64 -10.27
CA ASP A 51 -0.36 10.53 -11.41
C ASP A 51 0.21 9.78 -12.63
N ALA A 52 0.83 8.62 -12.43
CA ALA A 52 1.44 7.82 -13.50
C ALA A 52 0.48 6.80 -14.14
N ASP A 53 -0.44 6.22 -13.38
CA ASP A 53 -1.26 5.06 -13.80
C ASP A 53 -2.79 5.31 -13.77
N ASP A 54 -3.25 6.54 -13.52
CA ASP A 54 -4.70 6.89 -13.44
C ASP A 54 -5.51 5.95 -12.52
N VAL A 55 -4.90 5.59 -11.37
CA VAL A 55 -5.48 4.63 -10.41
C VAL A 55 -6.42 5.37 -9.47
N PRO A 56 -7.66 4.92 -9.20
CA PRO A 56 -8.58 5.63 -8.30
C PRO A 56 -8.01 5.86 -6.88
N GLU A 57 -8.33 7.01 -6.28
CA GLU A 57 -7.87 7.43 -4.94
C GLU A 57 -8.16 6.40 -3.81
N ASN A 58 -9.22 5.62 -3.94
CA ASN A 58 -9.68 4.65 -2.93
C ASN A 58 -9.01 3.26 -3.02
N THR A 59 -7.86 3.17 -3.68
CA THR A 59 -7.20 1.88 -3.98
C THR A 59 -6.09 1.53 -2.99
N TYR A 60 -5.59 2.48 -2.20
CA TYR A 60 -4.43 2.27 -1.33
C TYR A 60 -4.77 2.28 0.17
N PHE A 61 -4.07 1.45 0.93
CA PHE A 61 -4.19 1.33 2.39
C PHE A 61 -2.80 1.42 3.01
N LEU A 62 -2.72 2.04 4.19
CA LEU A 62 -1.49 2.17 4.97
C LEU A 62 -1.60 1.33 6.23
N GLN A 63 -0.59 0.53 6.51
CA GLN A 63 -0.50 -0.29 7.72
C GLN A 63 0.79 0.06 8.46
N GLU A 64 0.67 0.45 9.73
CA GLU A 64 1.82 0.60 10.63
C GLU A 64 2.35 -0.79 11.03
N ALA A 65 3.66 -0.99 10.98
CA ALA A 65 4.29 -2.19 11.54
C ALA A 65 4.17 -2.16 13.08
N GLU A 66 3.70 -3.26 13.67
CA GLU A 66 3.68 -3.48 15.14
C GLU A 66 5.08 -3.49 15.76
#